data_AF-A0A7H8JM18-F1
#
_entry.id   AF-A0A7H8JM18-F1
#
_cell.length_a   1.000
_cell.length_b   1.000
_cell.length_c   1.000
_cell.angle_alpha   90.00
_cell.angle_beta   90.00
_cell.angle_gamma   90.00
#
_symmetry.space_group_name_H-M   'P 1'
#
loop_
_entity.id
_entity.type
_entity.pdbx_description
1 polymer ?
#
loop_
_entity_poly.entity_id
_entity_poly.type
_entity_poly.pdbx_seq_one_letter_code
_entity_poly.pdbx_strand_id
1 'polypeptide(L)'
;MKLRLRALIGVLVAAVTLAMLTTAPAANAAASVPSQGSPTQLDVGNWNVEWFGAPDFGPTNETLQQQNVRDVMAGADMDVWGLSEVVGTSEFDTLVAGMPGYTGVVANDPIVTNGAQYYSDFGNTEQKVALVWRSSMATLVSAKVILTGQNSNFAGRPPVEFTLRGTFDGVTRDLVFIVLHAKSGATQDAWNLRNPASQALKSYLDTTYPTQDVFVIGDWNDDVDTSITPEKPSPYANFVNDAARYTFPTRALSLEGVSSTAGYPDFIDHQLTTNEVQAKYVAGSATAFQPQAYVPNYATTTSDHYPVLARYDFAIGGGGGANQQPTASYTYSCTALNCTFTDGSTDSDGTIVSRGWDFGNGQTSTATNPTVTYASAGTYPVSLTVTDNGGATHTTTRNVTVTTGGGPANVIINEVLANEPGSSTAGEAIEMVNTGGTATSIAGWTVSDGSAVRHTFAPGTTLQPGKAITVFGAGSSIPGGIVAVAASSGDLNLSNSGDQVILRNSAGATVQSMSYTSSQANSDGVSLNRSPDGSATGGWVKHNTISSLSRSPGQRANGTVF
;
A
#
# COMPACT_ATOMS: atom_id res chain seq x y z
N MET A 1 -59.19 33.31 53.77
CA MET A 1 -58.42 34.30 54.56
C MET A 1 -57.00 33.77 54.78
N LYS A 2 -55.99 34.42 54.17
CA LYS A 2 -54.52 34.38 54.41
C LYS A 2 -53.79 33.11 54.95
N LEU A 3 -52.79 32.64 54.17
CA LEU A 3 -51.42 32.15 54.57
C LEU A 3 -51.37 30.85 55.43
N ARG A 4 -50.30 30.01 55.53
CA ARG A 4 -48.89 29.86 55.07
C ARG A 4 -48.50 28.35 55.31
N LEU A 5 -47.43 27.68 54.82
CA LEU A 5 -46.28 27.95 53.92
C LEU A 5 -45.85 26.61 53.21
N ARG A 6 -44.55 26.35 52.97
CA ARG A 6 -43.94 25.17 52.29
C ARG A 6 -43.03 24.35 53.22
N ALA A 7 -42.87 23.04 52.96
CA ALA A 7 -41.67 22.17 53.11
C ALA A 7 -42.10 20.68 53.25
N LEU A 8 -41.38 19.63 52.82
CA LEU A 8 -40.30 19.41 51.83
C LEU A 8 -40.22 17.86 51.60
N ILE A 9 -39.56 17.42 50.52
CA ILE A 9 -39.15 16.01 50.24
C ILE A 9 -40.25 15.08 49.73
N GLY A 10 -40.03 14.54 48.52
CA GLY A 10 -40.90 13.59 47.84
C GLY A 10 -40.58 12.13 48.15
N VAL A 11 -41.54 11.27 47.81
CA VAL A 11 -41.47 9.81 47.93
C VAL A 11 -40.61 9.23 46.81
N LEU A 12 -39.67 8.34 47.15
CA LEU A 12 -39.46 7.12 46.36
C LEU A 12 -38.88 6.01 47.24
N VAL A 13 -39.68 4.97 47.50
CA VAL A 13 -39.22 3.73 48.13
C VAL A 13 -38.59 2.88 47.02
N ALA A 14 -37.38 2.38 47.27
CA ALA A 14 -36.70 1.46 46.35
C ALA A 14 -37.48 0.13 46.28
N ALA A 15 -38.03 -0.17 45.10
CA ALA A 15 -38.49 -1.51 44.74
C ALA A 15 -37.45 -2.11 43.79
N VAL A 16 -36.57 -2.94 44.34
CA VAL A 16 -35.62 -3.75 43.55
C VAL A 16 -36.42 -4.86 42.86
N THR A 17 -36.83 -4.64 41.62
CA THR A 17 -37.25 -5.74 40.74
C THR A 17 -36.01 -6.53 40.36
N LEU A 18 -35.87 -7.71 40.96
CA LEU A 18 -34.84 -8.68 40.65
C LEU A 18 -34.97 -9.08 39.18
N ALA A 19 -34.11 -8.52 38.33
CA ALA A 19 -34.00 -8.95 36.94
C ALA A 19 -33.69 -10.45 36.92
N MET A 20 -34.56 -11.24 36.31
CA MET A 20 -34.19 -12.60 35.95
C MET A 20 -33.10 -12.49 34.91
N LEU A 21 -31.86 -12.85 35.28
CA LEU A 21 -30.82 -13.13 34.29
C LEU A 21 -31.29 -14.35 33.49
N THR A 22 -31.96 -14.10 32.37
CA THR A 22 -31.95 -15.04 31.26
C THR A 22 -30.48 -15.18 30.86
N THR A 23 -29.91 -16.34 31.14
CA THR A 23 -28.54 -16.64 30.73
C THR A 23 -28.47 -16.49 29.22
N ALA A 24 -27.59 -15.60 28.74
CA ALA A 24 -27.33 -15.45 27.31
C ALA A 24 -27.13 -16.86 26.70
N PRO A 25 -27.75 -17.16 25.55
CA PRO A 25 -27.62 -18.48 24.94
C PRO A 25 -26.15 -18.79 24.76
N ALA A 26 -25.72 -19.94 25.28
CA ALA A 26 -24.33 -20.34 25.22
C ALA A 26 -23.89 -20.32 23.76
N ALA A 27 -22.75 -19.66 23.48
CA ALA A 27 -22.19 -19.67 22.15
C ALA A 27 -21.98 -21.13 21.72
N ASN A 28 -22.68 -21.56 20.68
CA ASN A 28 -22.16 -22.60 19.80
C ASN A 28 -20.76 -22.15 19.29
N ALA A 29 -20.05 -23.02 18.59
CA ALA A 29 -18.81 -22.63 17.91
C ALA A 29 -19.12 -21.69 16.72
N ALA A 30 -19.55 -20.47 17.04
CA ALA A 30 -19.70 -19.37 16.10
C ALA A 30 -18.35 -19.18 15.41
N ALA A 31 -18.38 -19.07 14.09
CA ALA A 31 -17.15 -18.84 13.35
C ALA A 31 -16.54 -17.51 13.80
N SER A 32 -15.22 -17.50 13.95
CA SER A 32 -14.47 -16.30 14.33
C SER A 32 -14.61 -15.26 13.22
N VAL A 33 -15.56 -14.35 13.35
CA VAL A 33 -15.70 -13.19 12.47
C VAL A 33 -14.46 -12.29 12.66
N PRO A 34 -13.72 -11.96 11.59
CA PRO A 34 -12.49 -11.18 11.70
C PRO A 34 -12.80 -9.71 11.97
N SER A 35 -12.12 -9.12 12.95
CA SER A 35 -12.18 -7.69 13.20
C SER A 35 -11.82 -6.90 11.96
N GLN A 36 -12.68 -5.94 11.64
CA GLN A 36 -12.48 -4.88 10.65
C GLN A 36 -12.22 -3.54 11.36
N GLY A 37 -12.35 -3.46 12.68
CA GLY A 37 -12.16 -2.24 13.47
C GLY A 37 -10.69 -1.89 13.71
N SER A 38 -10.45 -0.61 13.98
CA SER A 38 -9.15 -0.03 14.31
C SER A 38 -9.14 0.50 15.75
N PRO A 39 -8.04 0.34 16.51
CA PRO A 39 -7.93 0.91 17.86
C PRO A 39 -7.70 2.44 17.88
N THR A 40 -7.54 3.09 16.72
CA THR A 40 -7.09 4.50 16.61
C THR A 40 -7.88 5.38 15.65
N GLN A 41 -8.82 4.81 14.88
CA GLN A 41 -9.59 5.51 13.85
C GLN A 41 -11.08 5.29 14.10
N LEU A 42 -11.95 6.08 13.49
CA LEU A 42 -13.40 5.91 13.57
C LEU A 42 -13.86 4.91 12.49
N ASP A 43 -14.33 3.75 12.91
CA ASP A 43 -14.92 2.75 12.02
C ASP A 43 -16.46 2.83 12.03
N VAL A 44 -17.06 3.04 10.85
CA VAL A 44 -18.50 3.18 10.66
C VAL A 44 -19.02 2.06 9.76
N GLY A 45 -19.91 1.23 10.30
CA GLY A 45 -20.68 0.24 9.56
C GLY A 45 -22.13 0.65 9.35
N ASN A 46 -22.75 0.13 8.28
CA ASN A 46 -24.20 0.08 8.12
C ASN A 46 -24.65 -1.29 7.64
N TRP A 47 -25.84 -1.72 8.04
CA TRP A 47 -26.35 -3.04 7.71
C TRP A 47 -27.88 -3.09 7.79
N ASN A 48 -28.54 -3.53 6.70
CA ASN A 48 -29.91 -4.02 6.79
C ASN A 48 -29.88 -5.42 7.43
N VAL A 49 -30.53 -5.59 8.58
CA VAL A 49 -30.49 -6.83 9.37
C VAL A 49 -31.70 -7.75 9.11
N GLU A 50 -32.42 -7.55 8.00
CA GLU A 50 -33.53 -8.39 7.48
C GLU A 50 -34.60 -8.72 8.54
N TRP A 51 -35.62 -7.87 8.68
CA TRP A 51 -36.76 -8.10 9.58
C TRP A 51 -36.38 -8.50 11.02
N PHE A 52 -35.33 -7.88 11.58
CA PHE A 52 -34.73 -8.30 12.85
C PHE A 52 -35.70 -8.26 14.03
N GLY A 53 -36.01 -9.43 14.59
CA GLY A 53 -37.03 -9.57 15.65
C GLY A 53 -38.48 -9.55 15.16
N ALA A 54 -38.71 -9.93 13.89
CA ALA A 54 -40.04 -10.23 13.36
C ALA A 54 -40.25 -11.75 13.21
N PRO A 55 -41.37 -12.31 13.73
CA PRO A 55 -41.56 -13.76 13.78
C PRO A 55 -41.83 -14.42 12.42
N ASP A 56 -42.34 -13.67 11.44
CA ASP A 56 -42.96 -14.23 10.23
C ASP A 56 -42.33 -13.77 8.90
N PHE A 57 -41.33 -12.88 8.90
CA PHE A 57 -40.87 -12.18 7.69
C PHE A 57 -39.38 -12.32 7.33
N GLY A 58 -38.52 -12.62 8.31
CA GLY A 58 -37.08 -12.81 8.10
C GLY A 58 -36.64 -14.27 8.22
N PRO A 59 -35.36 -14.52 8.57
CA PRO A 59 -34.83 -15.84 8.86
C PRO A 59 -35.67 -16.60 9.90
N THR A 60 -36.15 -17.80 9.56
CA THR A 60 -37.14 -18.58 10.35
C THR A 60 -36.67 -18.99 11.76
N ASN A 61 -35.41 -18.76 12.11
CA ASN A 61 -34.87 -18.99 13.44
C ASN A 61 -34.36 -17.68 14.03
N GLU A 62 -35.28 -16.89 14.61
CA GLU A 62 -34.99 -15.57 15.20
C GLU A 62 -33.85 -15.62 16.23
N THR A 63 -33.76 -16.70 17.03
CA THR A 63 -32.68 -16.84 18.03
C THR A 63 -31.31 -17.00 17.36
N LEU A 64 -31.24 -17.74 16.25
CA LEU A 64 -30.01 -17.86 15.46
C LEU A 64 -29.69 -16.55 14.73
N GLN A 65 -30.69 -15.84 14.22
CA GLN A 65 -30.51 -14.52 13.61
C GLN A 65 -29.92 -13.52 14.63
N GLN A 66 -30.54 -13.39 15.81
CA GLN A 66 -30.06 -12.52 16.89
C GLN A 66 -28.63 -12.87 17.32
N GLN A 67 -28.30 -14.16 17.39
CA GLN A 67 -26.94 -14.62 17.62
C GLN A 67 -25.98 -14.20 16.50
N ASN A 68 -26.30 -14.49 15.25
CA ASN A 68 -25.42 -14.23 14.11
C ASN A 68 -25.20 -12.71 13.90
N VAL A 69 -26.24 -11.89 14.03
CA VAL A 69 -26.13 -10.42 13.93
C VAL A 69 -25.22 -9.87 15.02
N ARG A 70 -25.41 -10.29 16.28
CA ARG A 70 -24.52 -9.93 17.39
C ARG A 70 -23.07 -10.36 17.13
N ASP A 71 -22.86 -11.60 16.73
CA ASP A 71 -21.53 -12.18 16.56
C ASP A 71 -20.80 -11.55 15.34
N VAL A 72 -21.53 -11.14 14.29
CA VAL A 72 -21.00 -10.34 13.18
C VAL A 72 -20.64 -8.92 13.62
N MET A 73 -21.54 -8.21 14.30
CA MET A 73 -21.29 -6.82 14.73
C MET A 73 -20.16 -6.73 15.76
N ALA A 74 -20.15 -7.61 16.75
CA ALA A 74 -19.12 -7.67 17.79
C ALA A 74 -17.77 -8.19 17.24
N GLY A 75 -17.80 -9.14 16.31
CA GLY A 75 -16.59 -9.68 15.69
C GLY A 75 -15.95 -8.72 14.70
N ALA A 76 -16.74 -7.95 13.94
CA ALA A 76 -16.24 -6.90 13.04
C ALA A 76 -15.72 -5.66 13.80
N ASP A 77 -16.22 -5.40 15.02
CA ASP A 77 -15.63 -4.45 15.98
C ASP A 77 -15.63 -2.97 15.52
N MET A 78 -16.64 -2.54 14.76
CA MET A 78 -16.85 -1.13 14.36
C MET A 78 -17.21 -0.23 15.54
N ASP A 79 -16.89 1.06 15.49
CA ASP A 79 -17.26 2.01 16.54
C ASP A 79 -18.71 2.46 16.47
N VAL A 80 -19.27 2.55 15.26
CA VAL A 80 -20.65 2.97 14.98
C VAL A 80 -21.29 2.02 13.97
N TRP A 81 -22.57 1.71 14.18
CA TRP A 81 -23.42 0.90 13.32
C TRP A 81 -24.75 1.63 13.05
N GLY A 82 -25.05 1.91 11.79
CA GLY A 82 -26.39 2.27 11.34
C GLY A 82 -27.17 1.03 10.88
N LEU A 83 -28.22 0.64 11.60
CA LEU A 83 -29.01 -0.54 11.29
C LEU A 83 -30.32 -0.18 10.58
N SER A 84 -30.73 -1.01 9.62
CA SER A 84 -32.04 -0.97 8.96
C SER A 84 -32.81 -2.26 9.20
N GLU A 85 -34.14 -2.20 9.14
CA GLU A 85 -35.06 -3.32 9.42
C GLU A 85 -35.01 -3.89 10.84
N VAL A 86 -34.75 -3.04 11.83
CA VAL A 86 -35.00 -3.40 13.24
C VAL A 86 -36.51 -3.42 13.48
N VAL A 87 -37.10 -4.59 13.73
CA VAL A 87 -38.54 -4.73 13.99
C VAL A 87 -38.80 -4.87 15.48
N GLY A 88 -38.19 -5.86 16.13
CA GLY A 88 -38.33 -6.12 17.56
C GLY A 88 -37.48 -5.17 18.41
N THR A 89 -38.13 -4.33 19.22
CA THR A 89 -37.43 -3.40 20.14
C THR A 89 -36.78 -4.14 21.32
N SER A 90 -37.44 -5.17 21.85
CA SER A 90 -36.88 -6.09 22.86
C SER A 90 -35.64 -6.86 22.36
N GLU A 91 -35.65 -7.24 21.09
CA GLU A 91 -34.60 -7.99 20.42
C GLU A 91 -33.40 -7.07 20.12
N PHE A 92 -33.65 -5.80 19.76
CA PHE A 92 -32.63 -4.76 19.67
C PHE A 92 -31.96 -4.47 21.03
N ASP A 93 -32.75 -4.31 22.11
CA ASP A 93 -32.21 -4.13 23.46
C ASP A 93 -31.34 -5.33 23.88
N THR A 94 -31.76 -6.54 23.52
CA THR A 94 -31.02 -7.78 23.77
C THR A 94 -29.71 -7.86 22.95
N LEU A 95 -29.73 -7.42 21.69
CA LEU A 95 -28.55 -7.29 20.84
C LEU A 95 -27.52 -6.34 21.44
N VAL A 96 -27.94 -5.12 21.81
CA VAL A 96 -27.05 -4.10 22.40
C VAL A 96 -26.51 -4.56 23.76
N ALA A 97 -27.34 -5.15 24.62
CA ALA A 97 -26.90 -5.74 25.88
C ALA A 97 -25.91 -6.92 25.69
N GLY A 98 -26.01 -7.62 24.56
CA GLY A 98 -25.09 -8.67 24.12
C GLY A 98 -23.74 -8.16 23.58
N MET A 99 -23.54 -6.85 23.43
CA MET A 99 -22.31 -6.22 22.92
C MET A 99 -21.66 -5.33 24.00
N PRO A 100 -20.82 -5.89 24.90
CA PRO A 100 -20.20 -5.12 25.98
C PRO A 100 -19.44 -3.88 25.50
N GLY A 101 -19.73 -2.72 26.10
CA GLY A 101 -19.14 -1.44 25.73
C GLY A 101 -19.94 -0.64 24.70
N TYR A 102 -20.92 -1.24 24.04
CA TYR A 102 -21.84 -0.55 23.13
C TYR A 102 -23.08 -0.01 23.86
N THR A 103 -23.73 0.95 23.23
CA THR A 103 -25.04 1.49 23.55
C THR A 103 -25.77 1.78 22.23
N GLY A 104 -27.08 1.97 22.23
CA GLY A 104 -27.82 2.21 20.99
C GLY A 104 -29.18 2.85 21.22
N VAL A 105 -29.76 3.35 20.14
CA VAL A 105 -31.10 3.96 20.09
C VAL A 105 -31.79 3.55 18.80
N VAL A 106 -32.98 2.98 18.93
CA VAL A 106 -33.88 2.62 17.82
C VAL A 106 -34.86 3.77 17.53
N ALA A 107 -35.34 3.88 16.28
CA ALA A 107 -36.11 5.03 15.80
C ALA A 107 -37.37 5.39 16.62
N ASN A 108 -37.96 4.46 17.36
CA ASN A 108 -39.15 4.69 18.17
C ASN A 108 -38.88 4.83 19.68
N ASP A 109 -37.61 4.83 20.11
CA ASP A 109 -37.24 5.09 21.50
C ASP A 109 -37.80 6.47 21.96
N PRO A 110 -38.30 6.61 23.21
CA PRO A 110 -38.81 7.88 23.74
C PRO A 110 -37.86 9.09 23.64
N ILE A 111 -36.55 8.88 23.50
CA ILE A 111 -35.56 9.96 23.29
C ILE A 111 -35.57 10.52 21.86
N VAL A 112 -36.06 9.74 20.89
CA VAL A 112 -36.14 10.16 19.49
C VAL A 112 -37.34 11.09 19.30
N THR A 113 -37.06 12.36 19.02
CA THR A 113 -38.12 13.35 18.76
C THR A 113 -38.95 12.93 17.55
N ASN A 114 -40.28 12.81 17.75
CA ASN A 114 -41.26 12.26 16.81
C ASN A 114 -41.11 10.75 16.50
N GLY A 115 -40.23 10.01 17.17
CA GLY A 115 -39.95 8.59 16.89
C GLY A 115 -41.20 7.72 16.84
N ALA A 116 -41.88 7.59 17.99
CA ALA A 116 -43.10 6.81 18.15
C ALA A 116 -44.31 7.25 17.28
N GLN A 117 -44.24 8.40 16.60
CA GLN A 117 -45.27 8.87 15.67
C GLN A 117 -45.10 8.30 14.25
N TYR A 118 -43.85 8.07 13.83
CA TYR A 118 -43.52 7.60 12.47
C TYR A 118 -43.07 6.13 12.46
N TYR A 119 -42.43 5.70 13.53
CA TYR A 119 -42.04 4.31 13.76
C TYR A 119 -42.82 3.79 14.97
N SER A 120 -43.66 2.78 14.78
CA SER A 120 -44.52 2.24 15.84
C SER A 120 -44.44 0.72 15.90
N ASP A 121 -44.59 0.13 17.09
CA ASP A 121 -44.56 -1.33 17.27
C ASP A 121 -45.90 -2.02 16.95
N PHE A 122 -46.81 -1.34 16.24
CA PHE A 122 -48.16 -1.88 15.98
C PHE A 122 -48.12 -3.04 14.97
N GLY A 123 -48.04 -4.27 15.51
CA GLY A 123 -48.19 -5.51 14.75
C GLY A 123 -46.89 -6.19 14.33
N ASN A 124 -45.73 -5.79 14.86
CA ASN A 124 -44.41 -6.36 14.56
C ASN A 124 -44.09 -6.44 13.05
N THR A 125 -44.51 -5.40 12.29
CA THR A 125 -44.26 -5.27 10.85
C THR A 125 -43.53 -3.98 10.47
N GLU A 126 -43.32 -3.06 11.41
CA GLU A 126 -42.66 -1.78 11.13
C GLU A 126 -41.13 -1.91 11.20
N GLN A 127 -40.50 -1.66 10.05
CA GLN A 127 -39.05 -1.76 9.84
C GLN A 127 -38.37 -0.46 10.27
N LYS A 128 -37.75 -0.46 11.45
CA LYS A 128 -37.11 0.73 12.03
C LYS A 128 -35.66 0.84 11.60
N VAL A 129 -35.14 2.05 11.67
CA VAL A 129 -33.69 2.30 11.68
C VAL A 129 -33.19 2.44 13.12
N ALA A 130 -31.91 2.17 13.35
CA ALA A 130 -31.28 2.35 14.66
C ALA A 130 -29.82 2.81 14.51
N LEU A 131 -29.28 3.41 15.57
CA LEU A 131 -27.85 3.66 15.71
C LEU A 131 -27.32 2.91 16.94
N VAL A 132 -26.25 2.16 16.78
CA VAL A 132 -25.50 1.50 17.87
C VAL A 132 -24.06 2.01 17.83
N TRP A 133 -23.47 2.38 18.95
CA TRP A 133 -22.10 2.90 18.99
C TRP A 133 -21.37 2.54 20.29
N ARG A 134 -20.04 2.62 20.30
CA ARG A 134 -19.25 2.45 21.52
C ARG A 134 -19.52 3.59 22.50
N SER A 135 -20.01 3.25 23.69
CA SER A 135 -20.30 4.21 24.77
C SER A 135 -19.08 5.03 25.23
N SER A 136 -17.86 4.52 25.00
CA SER A 136 -16.59 5.22 25.27
C SER A 136 -16.21 6.26 24.21
N MET A 137 -16.75 6.15 22.99
CA MET A 137 -16.42 7.04 21.87
C MET A 137 -17.15 8.39 21.97
N ALA A 138 -18.45 8.36 22.26
CA ALA A 138 -19.30 9.55 22.23
C ALA A 138 -20.57 9.42 23.07
N THR A 139 -21.10 10.56 23.50
CA THR A 139 -22.41 10.69 24.15
C THR A 139 -23.45 11.23 23.16
N LEU A 140 -24.67 10.71 23.21
CA LEU A 140 -25.79 11.24 22.42
C LEU A 140 -26.17 12.66 22.88
N VAL A 141 -26.25 13.60 21.93
CA VAL A 141 -26.71 14.98 22.13
C VAL A 141 -28.18 15.12 21.79
N SER A 142 -28.61 14.54 20.67
CA SER A 142 -29.99 14.58 20.20
C SER A 142 -30.29 13.43 19.23
N ALA A 143 -31.53 12.96 19.23
CA ALA A 143 -32.08 12.08 18.20
C ALA A 143 -33.45 12.61 17.74
N LYS A 144 -33.70 12.64 16.43
CA LYS A 144 -34.96 13.14 15.86
C LYS A 144 -35.29 12.50 14.52
N VAL A 145 -36.57 12.25 14.27
CA VAL A 145 -37.07 11.94 12.92
C VAL A 145 -37.05 13.22 12.08
N ILE A 146 -36.38 13.19 10.93
CA ILE A 146 -36.30 14.32 9.99
C ILE A 146 -37.20 14.09 8.77
N LEU A 147 -37.35 15.10 7.91
CA LEU A 147 -38.06 14.99 6.63
C LEU A 147 -39.53 14.50 6.73
N THR A 148 -40.16 14.66 7.88
CA THR A 148 -41.52 14.15 8.19
C THR A 148 -42.61 14.63 7.22
N GLY A 149 -42.47 15.81 6.62
CA GLY A 149 -43.34 16.32 5.57
C GLY A 149 -43.19 15.63 4.20
N GLN A 150 -42.19 14.76 4.04
CA GLN A 150 -41.90 13.97 2.84
C GLN A 150 -42.03 12.46 3.10
N ASN A 151 -42.68 12.07 4.21
CA ASN A 151 -42.79 10.70 4.69
C ASN A 151 -43.20 9.67 3.61
N SER A 152 -44.15 10.03 2.74
CA SER A 152 -44.60 9.16 1.64
C SER A 152 -43.47 8.76 0.69
N ASN A 153 -42.53 9.66 0.42
CA ASN A 153 -41.40 9.43 -0.48
C ASN A 153 -40.38 8.47 0.16
N PHE A 154 -40.31 8.46 1.49
CA PHE A 154 -39.57 7.50 2.30
C PHE A 154 -40.41 6.26 2.66
N ALA A 155 -41.46 5.96 1.90
CA ALA A 155 -42.31 4.77 2.09
C ALA A 155 -42.97 4.63 3.48
N GLY A 156 -43.12 5.71 4.24
CA GLY A 156 -43.61 5.68 5.62
C GLY A 156 -42.50 5.66 6.69
N ARG A 157 -41.22 5.58 6.28
CA ARG A 157 -40.03 5.43 7.14
C ARG A 157 -39.06 6.60 6.95
N PRO A 158 -39.38 7.80 7.45
CA PRO A 158 -38.59 8.99 7.22
C PRO A 158 -37.30 8.94 8.05
N PRO A 159 -36.13 9.38 7.51
CA PRO A 159 -34.83 9.13 8.14
C PRO A 159 -34.73 9.64 9.58
N VAL A 160 -33.90 8.97 10.38
CA VAL A 160 -33.62 9.40 11.76
C VAL A 160 -32.22 9.97 11.84
N GLU A 161 -32.13 11.17 12.38
CA GLU A 161 -30.87 11.85 12.65
C GLU A 161 -30.49 11.70 14.12
N PHE A 162 -29.24 11.34 14.34
CA PHE A 162 -28.59 11.23 15.64
C PHE A 162 -27.37 12.16 15.65
N THR A 163 -27.19 12.92 16.72
CA THR A 163 -25.98 13.74 16.93
C THR A 163 -25.19 13.17 18.09
N LEU A 164 -23.98 12.69 17.83
CA LEU A 164 -23.06 12.14 18.83
C LEU A 164 -21.93 13.13 19.11
N ARG A 165 -21.71 13.48 20.38
CA ARG A 165 -20.58 14.30 20.82
C ARG A 165 -19.46 13.41 21.37
N GLY A 166 -18.34 13.37 20.65
CA GLY A 166 -17.14 12.66 21.05
C GLY A 166 -15.93 13.59 21.11
N THR A 167 -14.83 13.11 21.67
CA THR A 167 -13.53 13.80 21.62
C THR A 167 -12.57 12.96 20.82
N PHE A 168 -12.22 13.44 19.63
CA PHE A 168 -11.36 12.74 18.69
C PHE A 168 -10.05 13.52 18.59
N ASP A 169 -8.97 12.85 18.96
CA ASP A 169 -7.65 13.41 19.24
C ASP A 169 -7.69 14.78 19.94
N GLY A 170 -8.27 14.81 21.14
CA GLY A 170 -8.36 16.03 21.95
C GLY A 170 -9.35 17.09 21.46
N VAL A 171 -9.93 16.97 20.25
CA VAL A 171 -10.97 17.88 19.75
C VAL A 171 -12.36 17.31 20.02
N THR A 172 -13.10 17.95 20.92
CA THR A 172 -14.53 17.67 21.10
C THR A 172 -15.33 18.20 19.90
N ARG A 173 -16.11 17.32 19.25
CA ARG A 173 -16.93 17.65 18.08
C ARG A 173 -18.26 16.88 18.10
N ASP A 174 -19.23 17.41 17.35
CA ASP A 174 -20.50 16.75 17.07
C ASP A 174 -20.43 16.05 15.72
N LEU A 175 -20.65 14.74 15.71
CA LEU A 175 -20.84 13.94 14.50
C LEU A 175 -22.32 13.70 14.29
N VAL A 176 -22.84 13.98 13.09
CA VAL A 176 -24.24 13.75 12.74
C VAL A 176 -24.34 12.47 11.92
N PHE A 177 -25.11 11.51 12.39
CA PHE A 177 -25.44 10.28 11.67
C PHE A 177 -26.92 10.30 11.29
N ILE A 178 -27.22 10.25 10.00
CA ILE A 178 -28.58 10.05 9.49
C ILE A 178 -28.68 8.61 9.00
N VAL A 179 -29.54 7.82 9.64
CA VAL A 179 -29.80 6.43 9.23
C VAL A 179 -31.08 6.39 8.40
N LEU A 180 -31.03 5.72 7.24
CA LEU A 180 -32.18 5.59 6.35
C LEU A 180 -32.35 4.15 5.83
N HIS A 181 -33.61 3.82 5.51
CA HIS A 181 -34.00 2.68 4.71
C HIS A 181 -34.99 3.20 3.66
N ALA A 182 -34.51 3.39 2.43
CA ALA A 182 -35.26 4.00 1.34
C ALA A 182 -36.38 3.09 0.79
N LYS A 183 -37.16 3.57 -0.19
CA LYS A 183 -38.19 2.75 -0.83
C LYS A 183 -37.57 1.65 -1.66
N SER A 184 -37.87 0.40 -1.32
CA SER A 184 -37.39 -0.79 -2.03
C SER A 184 -37.97 -1.06 -3.42
N GLY A 185 -37.23 -1.82 -4.23
CA GLY A 185 -37.69 -2.42 -5.49
C GLY A 185 -37.32 -1.65 -6.76
N ALA A 186 -37.22 -2.38 -7.87
CA ALA A 186 -36.77 -1.91 -9.19
C ALA A 186 -37.90 -1.36 -10.10
N THR A 187 -39.01 -0.89 -9.53
CA THR A 187 -40.15 -0.39 -10.33
C THR A 187 -40.08 1.12 -10.58
N GLN A 188 -40.78 1.58 -11.61
CA GLN A 188 -40.98 3.01 -11.88
C GLN A 188 -41.58 3.74 -10.68
N ASP A 189 -42.51 3.11 -9.95
CA ASP A 189 -43.15 3.70 -8.77
C ASP A 189 -42.19 3.80 -7.58
N ALA A 190 -41.32 2.80 -7.38
CA ALA A 190 -40.28 2.87 -6.35
C ALA A 190 -39.26 3.99 -6.64
N TRP A 191 -38.82 4.12 -7.89
CA TRP A 191 -37.96 5.22 -8.34
C TRP A 191 -38.64 6.59 -8.17
N ASN A 192 -39.95 6.68 -8.47
CA ASN A 192 -40.75 7.90 -8.28
C ASN A 192 -40.86 8.33 -6.81
N LEU A 193 -40.56 7.45 -5.85
CA LEU A 193 -40.47 7.77 -4.42
C LEU A 193 -39.03 8.10 -4.01
N ARG A 194 -38.04 7.29 -4.44
CA ARG A 194 -36.61 7.53 -4.13
C ARG A 194 -36.08 8.86 -4.66
N ASN A 195 -36.44 9.26 -5.89
CA ASN A 195 -35.96 10.51 -6.50
C ASN A 195 -36.37 11.79 -5.71
N PRO A 196 -37.66 12.04 -5.39
CA PRO A 196 -38.02 13.19 -4.56
C PRO A 196 -37.56 13.05 -3.10
N ALA A 197 -37.44 11.83 -2.55
CA ALA A 197 -36.82 11.61 -1.24
C ALA A 197 -35.35 12.08 -1.21
N SER A 198 -34.57 11.71 -2.23
CA SER A 198 -33.18 12.15 -2.45
C SER A 198 -33.07 13.67 -2.55
N GLN A 199 -33.96 14.32 -3.31
CA GLN A 199 -33.99 15.79 -3.43
C GLN A 199 -34.32 16.49 -2.10
N ALA A 200 -35.24 15.92 -1.31
CA ALA A 200 -35.58 16.44 0.00
C ALA A 200 -34.42 16.28 1.00
N LEU A 201 -33.77 15.11 1.04
CA LEU A 201 -32.59 14.85 1.86
C LEU A 201 -31.45 15.81 1.49
N LYS A 202 -31.17 15.98 0.19
CA LYS A 202 -30.15 16.94 -0.27
C LYS A 202 -30.47 18.36 0.17
N SER A 203 -31.72 18.81 -0.01
CA SER A 203 -32.15 20.13 0.43
C SER A 203 -32.01 20.32 1.94
N TYR A 204 -32.24 19.27 2.73
CA TYR A 204 -32.09 19.29 4.18
C TYR A 204 -30.63 19.42 4.61
N LEU A 205 -29.73 18.61 4.03
CA LEU A 205 -28.29 18.69 4.28
C LEU A 205 -27.74 20.06 3.86
N ASP A 206 -28.05 20.50 2.64
CA ASP A 206 -27.63 21.78 2.06
C ASP A 206 -28.03 23.01 2.90
N THR A 207 -29.14 22.92 3.67
CA THR A 207 -29.67 24.04 4.48
C THR A 207 -29.36 23.92 5.98
N THR A 208 -29.23 22.70 6.51
CA THR A 208 -29.05 22.45 7.95
C THR A 208 -27.59 22.24 8.32
N TYR A 209 -26.80 21.62 7.44
CA TYR A 209 -25.42 21.19 7.71
C TYR A 209 -24.45 21.65 6.61
N PRO A 210 -24.28 22.96 6.40
CA PRO A 210 -23.38 23.48 5.36
C PRO A 210 -21.89 23.28 5.64
N THR A 211 -21.51 22.92 6.88
CA THR A 211 -20.11 22.80 7.34
C THR A 211 -19.92 21.78 8.48
N GLN A 212 -20.79 20.77 8.60
CA GLN A 212 -20.78 19.84 9.75
C GLN A 212 -20.20 18.48 9.34
N ASP A 213 -19.58 17.77 10.28
CA ASP A 213 -19.23 16.36 10.11
C ASP A 213 -20.54 15.52 10.04
N VAL A 214 -21.02 15.19 8.83
CA VAL A 214 -22.26 14.40 8.61
C VAL A 214 -21.99 13.12 7.82
N PHE A 215 -22.56 12.03 8.30
CA PHE A 215 -22.67 10.72 7.66
C PHE A 215 -24.15 10.43 7.37
N VAL A 216 -24.49 9.96 6.18
CA VAL A 216 -25.79 9.37 5.87
C VAL A 216 -25.57 7.94 5.44
N ILE A 217 -26.11 6.99 6.20
CA ILE A 217 -25.76 5.57 6.12
C ILE A 217 -27.01 4.69 6.16
N GLY A 218 -26.94 3.49 5.59
CA GLY A 218 -28.04 2.52 5.62
C GLY A 218 -28.33 1.94 4.24
N ASP A 219 -29.58 1.53 4.03
CA ASP A 219 -30.03 0.90 2.80
C ASP A 219 -30.71 1.94 1.89
N TRP A 220 -30.03 2.28 0.79
CA TRP A 220 -30.49 3.28 -0.17
C TRP A 220 -31.40 2.66 -1.25
N ASN A 221 -31.49 1.32 -1.35
CA ASN A 221 -32.37 0.61 -2.31
C ASN A 221 -32.25 1.07 -3.78
N ASP A 222 -31.11 1.66 -4.15
CA ASP A 222 -30.73 2.02 -5.51
C ASP A 222 -29.22 2.25 -5.54
N ASP A 223 -28.57 1.89 -6.65
CA ASP A 223 -27.14 2.16 -6.83
C ASP A 223 -26.89 3.64 -7.19
N VAL A 224 -25.66 4.11 -6.96
CA VAL A 224 -25.23 5.50 -7.20
C VAL A 224 -24.64 5.74 -8.59
N ASP A 225 -24.28 4.69 -9.34
CA ASP A 225 -23.80 4.81 -10.71
C ASP A 225 -24.94 4.61 -11.75
N THR A 226 -25.69 3.52 -11.63
CA THR A 226 -26.75 3.09 -12.55
C THR A 226 -27.94 2.58 -11.74
N SER A 227 -29.14 3.16 -11.91
CA SER A 227 -30.26 2.78 -11.04
C SER A 227 -30.73 1.34 -11.29
N ILE A 228 -31.08 0.63 -10.22
CA ILE A 228 -31.65 -0.73 -10.27
C ILE A 228 -33.01 -0.75 -10.99
N THR A 229 -33.69 0.41 -11.08
CA THR A 229 -34.89 0.56 -11.90
C THR A 229 -34.49 0.70 -13.38
N PRO A 230 -34.94 -0.21 -14.28
CA PRO A 230 -34.56 -0.19 -15.68
C PRO A 230 -34.84 1.15 -16.38
N GLU A 231 -33.91 1.55 -17.25
CA GLU A 231 -33.98 2.77 -18.08
C GLU A 231 -34.07 4.09 -17.28
N LYS A 232 -33.64 4.09 -16.00
CA LYS A 232 -33.58 5.30 -15.16
C LYS A 232 -32.16 5.67 -14.72
N PRO A 233 -31.85 6.97 -14.60
CA PRO A 233 -30.65 7.41 -13.89
C PRO A 233 -30.81 7.15 -12.39
N SER A 234 -29.70 6.98 -11.67
CA SER A 234 -29.73 6.88 -10.20
C SER A 234 -30.48 8.08 -9.60
N PRO A 235 -31.41 7.87 -8.64
CA PRO A 235 -32.05 8.95 -7.90
C PRO A 235 -31.06 9.74 -7.03
N TYR A 236 -29.82 9.23 -6.87
CA TYR A 236 -28.75 9.82 -6.08
C TYR A 236 -27.71 10.58 -6.93
N ALA A 237 -27.95 10.70 -8.24
CA ALA A 237 -27.11 11.49 -9.15
C ALA A 237 -27.02 12.99 -8.74
N ASN A 238 -27.99 13.52 -8.01
CA ASN A 238 -27.96 14.87 -7.41
C ASN A 238 -26.86 15.03 -6.34
N PHE A 239 -26.43 13.96 -5.68
CA PHE A 239 -25.29 13.93 -4.76
C PHE A 239 -24.00 13.63 -5.50
N VAL A 240 -23.99 12.62 -6.38
CA VAL A 240 -22.80 12.22 -7.17
C VAL A 240 -22.28 13.38 -8.04
N ASN A 241 -23.17 14.21 -8.59
CA ASN A 241 -22.80 15.39 -9.37
C ASN A 241 -22.36 16.60 -8.52
N ASP A 242 -22.57 16.58 -7.20
CA ASP A 242 -22.16 17.63 -6.25
C ASP A 242 -20.96 17.16 -5.40
N ALA A 243 -19.96 16.61 -6.09
CA ALA A 243 -18.71 16.10 -5.51
C ALA A 243 -17.89 17.14 -4.73
N ALA A 244 -18.23 18.43 -4.86
CA ALA A 244 -17.63 19.51 -4.07
C ALA A 244 -18.10 19.53 -2.61
N ARG A 245 -19.26 18.91 -2.31
CA ARG A 245 -19.87 18.90 -0.97
C ARG A 245 -20.21 17.51 -0.43
N TYR A 246 -20.40 16.55 -1.34
CA TYR A 246 -20.83 15.21 -0.98
C TYR A 246 -19.97 14.16 -1.66
N THR A 247 -19.68 13.08 -0.96
CA THR A 247 -19.02 11.91 -1.56
C THR A 247 -19.65 10.64 -1.02
N PHE A 248 -19.79 9.63 -1.86
CA PHE A 248 -20.10 8.28 -1.43
C PHE A 248 -18.77 7.50 -1.38
N PRO A 249 -18.16 7.24 -0.21
CA PRO A 249 -16.91 6.46 -0.15
C PRO A 249 -17.08 5.05 -0.72
N THR A 250 -18.31 4.52 -0.66
CA THR A 250 -18.73 3.22 -1.21
C THR A 250 -18.87 3.21 -2.74
N ARG A 251 -18.81 4.35 -3.44
CA ARG A 251 -19.04 4.41 -4.90
C ARG A 251 -18.01 3.60 -5.72
N ALA A 252 -16.80 3.39 -5.20
CA ALA A 252 -15.83 2.55 -5.88
C ALA A 252 -16.33 1.10 -6.02
N LEU A 253 -16.99 0.57 -4.99
CA LEU A 253 -17.51 -0.80 -4.95
C LEU A 253 -18.65 -1.00 -5.95
N SER A 254 -19.54 -0.02 -6.04
CA SER A 254 -20.60 0.11 -7.07
C SER A 254 -20.00 0.05 -8.48
N LEU A 255 -19.02 0.92 -8.79
CA LEU A 255 -18.35 0.95 -10.09
C LEU A 255 -17.55 -0.32 -10.42
N GLU A 256 -17.14 -1.08 -9.41
CA GLU A 256 -16.46 -2.37 -9.54
C GLU A 256 -17.43 -3.56 -9.70
N GLY A 257 -18.75 -3.34 -9.57
CA GLY A 257 -19.77 -4.38 -9.65
C GLY A 257 -19.77 -5.33 -8.44
N VAL A 258 -19.34 -4.84 -7.27
CA VAL A 258 -19.48 -5.54 -5.99
C VAL A 258 -20.95 -5.50 -5.57
N SER A 259 -21.51 -6.61 -5.09
CA SER A 259 -22.84 -6.60 -4.51
C SER A 259 -22.83 -6.19 -3.03
N SER A 260 -23.84 -5.43 -2.60
CA SER A 260 -24.11 -5.24 -1.17
C SER A 260 -25.12 -6.25 -0.60
N THR A 261 -25.66 -7.13 -1.45
CA THR A 261 -26.60 -8.19 -1.05
C THR A 261 -26.11 -9.59 -1.46
N ALA A 262 -26.66 -10.61 -0.83
CA ALA A 262 -26.41 -12.01 -1.14
C ALA A 262 -27.23 -12.54 -2.33
N GLY A 263 -28.32 -11.86 -2.71
CA GLY A 263 -29.25 -12.29 -3.77
C GLY A 263 -29.17 -11.50 -5.08
N TYR A 264 -28.69 -10.24 -5.05
CA TYR A 264 -28.69 -9.31 -6.18
C TYR A 264 -27.29 -8.75 -6.45
N PRO A 265 -26.95 -8.43 -7.71
CA PRO A 265 -25.60 -8.00 -8.08
C PRO A 265 -25.28 -6.54 -7.72
N ASP A 266 -26.31 -5.71 -7.54
CA ASP A 266 -26.18 -4.26 -7.37
C ASP A 266 -25.67 -3.88 -5.95
N PHE A 267 -25.08 -2.69 -5.82
CA PHE A 267 -24.63 -2.14 -4.54
C PHE A 267 -25.63 -1.09 -4.06
N ILE A 268 -26.49 -1.44 -3.10
CA ILE A 268 -27.59 -0.57 -2.63
C ILE A 268 -27.41 -0.04 -1.20
N ASP A 269 -26.44 -0.54 -0.44
CA ASP A 269 -26.19 -0.17 0.97
C ASP A 269 -25.06 0.87 1.10
N HIS A 270 -25.32 2.14 0.76
CA HIS A 270 -24.27 3.15 0.71
C HIS A 270 -23.99 3.91 2.02
N GLN A 271 -22.79 4.47 2.09
CA GLN A 271 -22.45 5.60 2.95
C GLN A 271 -22.26 6.85 2.11
N LEU A 272 -22.91 7.95 2.48
CA LEU A 272 -22.69 9.30 1.97
C LEU A 272 -22.05 10.15 3.09
N THR A 273 -21.11 11.00 2.72
CA THR A 273 -20.39 11.89 3.64
C THR A 273 -20.42 13.32 3.11
N THR A 274 -20.42 14.30 4.02
CA THR A 274 -20.10 15.70 3.66
C THR A 274 -18.60 15.85 3.38
N ASN A 275 -18.20 16.92 2.69
CA ASN A 275 -16.80 17.22 2.39
C ASN A 275 -15.92 17.32 3.64
N GLU A 276 -16.46 17.74 4.79
CA GLU A 276 -15.75 17.75 6.09
C GLU A 276 -15.35 16.33 6.52
N VAL A 277 -16.24 15.35 6.37
CA VAL A 277 -15.99 13.93 6.69
C VAL A 277 -15.17 13.26 5.61
N GLN A 278 -15.40 13.59 4.33
CA GLN A 278 -14.64 13.03 3.21
C GLN A 278 -13.14 13.34 3.33
N ALA A 279 -12.77 14.51 3.84
CA ALA A 279 -11.38 14.87 4.13
C ALA A 279 -10.70 13.99 5.20
N LYS A 280 -11.47 13.12 5.88
CA LYS A 280 -11.02 12.18 6.92
C LYS A 280 -11.10 10.73 6.46
N TYR A 281 -11.71 10.44 5.30
CA TYR A 281 -11.92 9.07 4.84
C TYR A 281 -10.58 8.38 4.57
N VAL A 282 -10.37 7.22 5.19
CA VAL A 282 -9.22 6.35 4.90
C VAL A 282 -9.48 5.70 3.54
N ALA A 283 -8.92 6.29 2.48
CA ALA A 283 -9.18 5.83 1.13
C ALA A 283 -8.85 4.35 0.91
N GLY A 284 -9.76 3.64 0.24
CA GLY A 284 -9.73 2.19 0.07
C GLY A 284 -10.24 1.37 1.27
N SER A 285 -10.71 2.00 2.35
CA SER A 285 -11.29 1.28 3.50
C SER A 285 -12.76 0.86 3.32
N ALA A 286 -13.49 1.46 2.37
CA ALA A 286 -14.87 1.06 2.09
C ALA A 286 -14.93 -0.39 1.60
N THR A 287 -15.80 -1.21 2.21
CA THR A 287 -15.97 -2.62 1.83
C THR A 287 -17.39 -3.12 2.10
N ALA A 288 -17.89 -4.01 1.23
CA ALA A 288 -19.02 -4.88 1.56
C ALA A 288 -18.45 -6.13 2.27
N PHE A 289 -18.48 -6.12 3.60
CA PHE A 289 -17.94 -7.19 4.41
C PHE A 289 -18.67 -8.51 4.12
N GLN A 290 -17.95 -9.63 4.09
CA GLN A 290 -18.45 -10.92 3.62
C GLN A 290 -18.61 -11.92 4.79
N PRO A 291 -19.55 -11.70 5.74
CA PRO A 291 -19.74 -12.59 6.89
C PRO A 291 -20.13 -14.01 6.48
N GLN A 292 -20.67 -14.22 5.27
CA GLN A 292 -20.94 -15.54 4.70
C GLN A 292 -19.73 -16.49 4.59
N ALA A 293 -18.50 -15.96 4.60
CA ALA A 293 -17.29 -16.78 4.67
C ALA A 293 -17.09 -17.45 6.05
N TYR A 294 -17.84 -16.99 7.06
CA TYR A 294 -17.75 -17.41 8.45
C TYR A 294 -19.09 -17.99 8.94
N VAL A 295 -20.20 -17.28 8.70
CA VAL A 295 -21.56 -17.65 9.14
C VAL A 295 -22.19 -18.65 8.17
N PRO A 296 -22.43 -19.92 8.57
CA PRO A 296 -22.99 -20.92 7.67
C PRO A 296 -24.44 -20.62 7.28
N ASN A 297 -24.75 -20.69 5.97
CA ASN A 297 -26.07 -20.35 5.42
C ASN A 297 -26.52 -18.91 5.76
N TYR A 298 -25.58 -17.95 5.75
CA TYR A 298 -25.80 -16.55 6.10
C TYR A 298 -27.14 -15.96 5.59
N ALA A 299 -27.38 -16.05 4.28
CA ALA A 299 -28.56 -15.48 3.59
C ALA A 299 -29.92 -16.12 3.94
N THR A 300 -29.96 -17.14 4.81
CA THR A 300 -31.21 -17.73 5.33
C THR A 300 -31.23 -17.83 6.85
N THR A 301 -30.20 -17.30 7.53
CA THR A 301 -30.00 -17.41 8.98
C THR A 301 -29.63 -16.09 9.64
N THR A 302 -29.41 -15.01 8.86
CA THR A 302 -28.83 -13.76 9.37
C THR A 302 -29.43 -12.53 8.68
N SER A 303 -29.11 -12.33 7.40
CA SER A 303 -29.57 -11.21 6.56
C SER A 303 -29.28 -11.54 5.09
N ASP A 304 -30.12 -11.05 4.17
CA ASP A 304 -29.87 -11.04 2.73
C ASP A 304 -29.00 -9.86 2.26
N HIS A 305 -28.74 -8.87 3.12
CA HIS A 305 -27.77 -7.79 2.91
C HIS A 305 -26.43 -8.07 3.59
N TYR A 306 -25.34 -7.50 3.06
CA TYR A 306 -24.01 -7.51 3.68
C TYR A 306 -23.76 -6.24 4.50
N PRO A 307 -22.98 -6.31 5.60
CA PRO A 307 -22.53 -5.12 6.30
C PRO A 307 -21.59 -4.29 5.40
N VAL A 308 -21.88 -3.00 5.23
CA VAL A 308 -21.01 -2.07 4.49
C VAL A 308 -20.26 -1.18 5.47
N LEU A 309 -18.93 -1.25 5.41
CA LEU A 309 -18.02 -0.64 6.38
C LEU A 309 -17.15 0.40 5.70
N ALA A 310 -16.75 1.45 6.44
CA ALA A 310 -15.73 2.41 6.02
C ALA A 310 -15.04 3.03 7.25
N ARG A 311 -13.80 3.49 7.08
CA ARG A 311 -12.97 4.03 8.16
C ARG A 311 -12.58 5.49 7.92
N TYR A 312 -12.48 6.24 9.01
CA TYR A 312 -12.21 7.68 9.01
C TYR A 312 -11.18 8.04 10.07
N ASP A 313 -10.16 8.80 9.70
CA ASP A 313 -9.12 9.26 10.61
C ASP A 313 -9.45 10.66 11.16
N PHE A 314 -9.62 10.76 12.48
CA PHE A 314 -9.97 12.01 13.16
C PHE A 314 -8.81 12.58 14.00
N ALA A 315 -7.57 12.15 13.78
CA ALA A 315 -6.39 12.72 14.44
C ALA A 315 -6.21 14.22 14.15
N ILE A 316 -5.59 14.97 15.06
CA ILE A 316 -5.06 16.32 14.81
C ILE A 316 -3.85 16.15 13.88
N GLY A 317 -4.16 16.20 12.58
CA GLY A 317 -3.29 15.86 11.46
C GLY A 317 -4.16 15.43 10.27
N GLY A 318 -5.12 14.53 10.52
CA GLY A 318 -6.22 14.12 9.63
C GLY A 318 -7.32 15.18 9.49
N GLY A 319 -6.93 16.44 9.36
CA GLY A 319 -7.84 17.58 9.29
C GLY A 319 -7.43 18.57 8.21
N GLY A 320 -7.48 18.14 6.94
CA GLY A 320 -7.40 19.08 5.81
C GLY A 320 -6.16 19.97 5.76
N GLY A 321 -5.02 19.48 6.27
CA GLY A 321 -3.76 19.83 5.62
C GLY A 321 -3.88 19.44 4.15
N ALA A 322 -3.40 20.26 3.23
CA ALA A 322 -3.33 19.84 1.83
C ALA A 322 -2.49 18.56 1.80
N ASN A 323 -3.09 17.46 1.30
CA ASN A 323 -2.51 16.12 1.24
C ASN A 323 -1.01 16.19 0.96
N GLN A 324 -0.17 15.81 1.94
CA GLN A 324 1.26 16.01 1.77
C GLN A 324 1.80 14.97 0.81
N GLN A 325 2.17 15.47 -0.36
CA GLN A 325 2.75 14.72 -1.47
C GLN A 325 3.73 13.65 -0.95
N PRO A 326 3.53 12.36 -1.29
CA PRO A 326 4.34 11.26 -0.76
C PRO A 326 5.79 11.48 -1.16
N THR A 327 6.76 11.18 -0.31
CA THR A 327 8.17 11.35 -0.71
C THR A 327 8.64 10.16 -1.52
N ALA A 328 8.45 10.22 -2.84
CA ALA A 328 9.03 9.23 -3.77
C ALA A 328 10.54 9.10 -3.56
N SER A 329 11.02 7.88 -3.35
CA SER A 329 12.41 7.56 -3.05
C SER A 329 12.72 6.13 -3.48
N TYR A 330 13.91 5.89 -4.02
CA TYR A 330 14.34 4.53 -4.35
C TYR A 330 15.85 4.37 -4.32
N THR A 331 16.29 3.14 -4.09
CA THR A 331 17.66 2.70 -4.34
C THR A 331 17.70 1.77 -5.56
N TYR A 332 18.87 1.64 -6.16
CA TYR A 332 19.07 0.74 -7.29
C TYR A 332 20.41 0.02 -7.19
N SER A 333 20.48 -1.18 -7.73
CA SER A 333 21.71 -1.91 -7.95
C SER A 333 21.73 -2.40 -9.39
N CYS A 334 22.80 -2.08 -10.13
CA CYS A 334 22.93 -2.49 -11.53
C CYS A 334 24.16 -3.38 -11.69
N THR A 335 23.95 -4.58 -12.21
CA THR A 335 25.00 -5.47 -12.71
C THR A 335 24.80 -5.55 -14.21
N ALA A 336 25.78 -5.08 -14.97
CA ALA A 336 25.61 -4.92 -16.41
C ALA A 336 24.47 -3.96 -16.76
N LEU A 337 23.83 -4.26 -17.90
CA LEU A 337 22.58 -3.71 -18.35
C LEU A 337 21.37 -4.15 -17.51
N ASN A 338 21.53 -4.96 -16.45
CA ASN A 338 20.42 -5.38 -15.59
C ASN A 338 20.42 -4.57 -14.29
N CYS A 339 19.36 -3.82 -14.04
CA CYS A 339 19.14 -3.13 -12.77
C CYS A 339 18.00 -3.76 -11.98
N THR A 340 18.20 -3.87 -10.67
CA THR A 340 17.14 -4.06 -9.68
C THR A 340 16.86 -2.71 -9.00
N PHE A 341 15.59 -2.42 -8.81
CA PHE A 341 15.13 -1.22 -8.11
C PHE A 341 14.41 -1.61 -6.84
N THR A 342 14.65 -0.85 -5.76
CA THR A 342 13.99 -1.04 -4.48
C THR A 342 13.32 0.26 -4.07
N ASP A 343 11.99 0.22 -3.97
CA ASP A 343 11.18 1.33 -3.48
C ASP A 343 11.52 1.64 -2.02
N GLY A 344 11.89 2.89 -1.75
CA GLY A 344 12.06 3.48 -0.43
C GLY A 344 10.93 4.46 -0.10
N SER A 345 9.79 4.29 -0.77
CA SER A 345 8.58 5.09 -0.73
C SER A 345 8.13 5.41 0.70
N THR A 346 8.06 6.67 1.11
CA THR A 346 7.41 7.07 2.37
C THR A 346 6.30 8.06 2.12
N ASP A 347 5.27 7.97 2.94
CA ASP A 347 4.15 8.89 3.03
C ASP A 347 4.00 9.25 4.51
N SER A 348 3.77 10.52 4.81
CA SER A 348 3.79 11.06 6.18
C SER A 348 2.42 11.03 6.87
N ASP A 349 1.36 11.01 6.08
CA ASP A 349 -0.04 11.20 6.44
C ASP A 349 -0.95 10.19 5.74
N GLY A 350 -0.40 9.36 4.84
CA GLY A 350 -1.11 8.33 4.11
C GLY A 350 -0.32 7.03 3.85
N THR A 351 -0.67 6.37 2.75
CA THR A 351 -0.03 5.17 2.22
C THR A 351 0.06 5.21 0.69
N ILE A 352 1.14 4.67 0.13
CA ILE A 352 1.36 4.63 -1.33
C ILE A 352 0.52 3.51 -1.98
N VAL A 353 -0.57 3.91 -2.65
CA VAL A 353 -1.52 3.00 -3.31
C VAL A 353 -1.13 2.63 -4.75
N SER A 354 -0.35 3.47 -5.44
CA SER A 354 0.11 3.15 -6.80
C SER A 354 1.53 3.64 -7.09
N ARG A 355 2.15 2.97 -8.06
CA ARG A 355 3.55 3.20 -8.48
C ARG A 355 3.59 3.20 -10.01
N GLY A 356 4.29 4.17 -10.57
CA GLY A 356 4.58 4.29 -11.99
C GLY A 356 6.08 4.52 -12.18
N TRP A 357 6.77 3.49 -12.65
CA TRP A 357 8.17 3.58 -13.07
C TRP A 357 8.25 3.90 -14.56
N ASP A 358 9.11 4.84 -14.92
CA ASP A 358 9.67 4.98 -16.27
C ASP A 358 11.19 4.84 -16.17
N PHE A 359 11.76 3.94 -16.96
CA PHE A 359 13.19 3.62 -16.91
C PHE A 359 14.03 4.45 -17.87
N GLY A 360 13.46 5.47 -18.52
CA GLY A 360 14.16 6.37 -19.44
C GLY A 360 14.59 5.70 -20.75
N ASN A 361 14.16 4.46 -20.99
CA ASN A 361 14.46 3.64 -22.16
C ASN A 361 13.19 3.20 -22.93
N GLY A 362 12.02 3.72 -22.56
CA GLY A 362 10.71 3.36 -23.13
C GLY A 362 10.01 2.18 -22.44
N GLN A 363 10.63 1.53 -21.45
CA GLN A 363 9.98 0.54 -20.58
C GLN A 363 9.38 1.22 -19.34
N THR A 364 8.27 0.67 -18.85
CA THR A 364 7.58 1.11 -17.62
C THR A 364 7.22 -0.08 -16.73
N SER A 365 6.88 0.19 -15.46
CA SER A 365 6.38 -0.85 -14.53
C SER A 365 5.51 -0.25 -13.42
N THR A 366 4.65 -1.07 -12.83
CA THR A 366 3.85 -0.75 -11.63
C THR A 366 4.24 -1.59 -10.41
N ALA A 367 5.21 -2.51 -10.55
CA ALA A 367 5.66 -3.35 -9.45
C ALA A 367 6.42 -2.53 -8.38
N THR A 368 6.36 -2.96 -7.12
CA THR A 368 7.07 -2.28 -6.01
C THR A 368 8.58 -2.28 -6.21
N ASN A 369 9.16 -3.44 -6.56
CA ASN A 369 10.61 -3.61 -6.71
C ASN A 369 10.92 -4.23 -8.09
N PRO A 370 10.88 -3.45 -9.19
CA PRO A 370 11.02 -3.98 -10.54
C PRO A 370 12.48 -4.31 -10.89
N THR A 371 12.63 -5.16 -11.91
CA THR A 371 13.90 -5.48 -12.55
C THR A 371 13.83 -5.13 -14.03
N VAL A 372 14.91 -4.54 -14.57
CA VAL A 372 14.93 -3.99 -15.93
C VAL A 372 16.24 -4.30 -16.62
N THR A 373 16.14 -4.78 -17.86
CA THR A 373 17.28 -4.93 -18.77
C THR A 373 17.29 -3.78 -19.78
N TYR A 374 18.41 -3.07 -19.87
CA TYR A 374 18.64 -2.01 -20.85
C TYR A 374 19.24 -2.58 -22.14
N ALA A 375 18.91 -2.00 -23.30
CA ALA A 375 19.42 -2.47 -24.59
C ALA A 375 20.87 -2.03 -24.89
N SER A 376 21.36 -0.97 -24.25
CA SER A 376 22.71 -0.43 -24.43
C SER A 376 23.22 0.20 -23.14
N ALA A 377 24.54 0.44 -23.05
CA ALA A 377 25.06 1.29 -21.98
C ALA A 377 24.62 2.73 -22.18
N GLY A 378 24.44 3.42 -21.08
CA GLY A 378 24.02 4.80 -21.06
C GLY A 378 23.80 5.29 -19.63
N THR A 379 23.49 6.57 -19.52
CA THR A 379 22.89 7.11 -18.30
C THR A 379 21.43 7.37 -18.63
N TYR A 380 20.54 6.67 -17.94
CA TYR A 380 19.11 6.73 -18.16
C TYR A 380 18.46 7.51 -17.00
N PRO A 381 17.59 8.51 -17.29
CA PRO A 381 16.83 9.19 -16.28
C PRO A 381 15.68 8.28 -15.84
N VAL A 382 15.90 7.51 -14.78
CA VAL A 382 14.85 6.63 -14.22
C VAL A 382 14.01 7.46 -13.28
N SER A 383 12.68 7.41 -13.45
CA SER A 383 11.73 8.07 -12.57
C SER A 383 10.83 7.05 -11.88
N LEU A 384 10.61 7.27 -10.59
CA LEU A 384 9.56 6.63 -9.81
C LEU A 384 8.54 7.71 -9.47
N THR A 385 7.33 7.56 -9.99
CA THR A 385 6.15 8.29 -9.54
C THR A 385 5.37 7.41 -8.57
N VAL A 386 5.10 7.91 -7.37
CA VAL A 386 4.21 7.24 -6.40
C VAL A 386 2.96 8.10 -6.19
N THR A 387 1.81 7.44 -6.06
CA THR A 387 0.53 8.07 -5.71
C THR A 387 0.13 7.60 -4.32
N ASP A 388 -0.22 8.54 -3.46
CA ASP A 388 -0.78 8.25 -2.14
C ASP A 388 -2.28 7.91 -2.20
N ASN A 389 -2.85 7.51 -1.06
CA ASN A 389 -4.29 7.25 -0.92
C ASN A 389 -5.15 8.53 -0.96
N GLY A 390 -4.57 9.72 -0.80
CA GLY A 390 -5.22 11.02 -1.02
C GLY A 390 -5.20 11.50 -2.48
N GLY A 391 -4.61 10.75 -3.41
CA GLY A 391 -4.47 11.06 -4.83
C GLY A 391 -3.35 12.04 -5.22
N ALA A 392 -2.51 12.51 -4.29
CA ALA A 392 -1.34 13.30 -4.68
C ALA A 392 -0.19 12.39 -5.14
N THR A 393 0.65 12.94 -6.02
CA THR A 393 1.74 12.20 -6.66
C THR A 393 3.05 12.92 -6.48
N HIS A 394 4.13 12.21 -6.19
CA HIS A 394 5.50 12.72 -6.30
C HIS A 394 6.30 11.87 -7.26
N THR A 395 7.17 12.53 -8.02
CA THR A 395 8.12 11.87 -8.91
C THR A 395 9.53 12.19 -8.45
N THR A 396 10.32 11.15 -8.17
CA THR A 396 11.76 11.28 -8.01
C THR A 396 12.47 10.70 -9.23
N THR A 397 13.46 11.42 -9.76
CA THR A 397 14.22 11.00 -10.94
C THR A 397 15.69 10.95 -10.61
N ARG A 398 16.34 9.81 -10.87
CA ARG A 398 17.80 9.66 -10.71
C ARG A 398 18.43 9.18 -12.00
N ASN A 399 19.59 9.74 -12.31
CA ASN A 399 20.43 9.27 -13.40
C ASN A 399 21.05 7.92 -13.03
N VAL A 400 20.59 6.85 -13.67
CA VAL A 400 21.10 5.50 -13.52
C VAL A 400 22.09 5.22 -14.65
N THR A 401 23.38 5.25 -14.34
CA THR A 401 24.42 4.85 -15.29
C THR A 401 24.53 3.34 -15.31
N VAL A 402 23.91 2.70 -16.32
CA VAL A 402 24.27 1.33 -16.68
C VAL A 402 25.51 1.40 -17.55
N THR A 403 26.66 1.10 -16.94
CA THR A 403 27.80 0.66 -17.74
C THR A 403 27.43 -0.68 -18.38
N THR A 404 28.00 -1.01 -19.54
CA THR A 404 27.61 -2.27 -20.18
C THR A 404 27.91 -3.44 -19.24
N GLY A 405 28.97 -3.36 -18.40
CA GLY A 405 29.19 -4.00 -17.08
C GLY A 405 29.23 -5.54 -17.06
N GLY A 406 28.27 -6.16 -17.73
CA GLY A 406 28.32 -7.28 -18.67
C GLY A 406 28.78 -6.78 -20.04
N GLY A 407 29.85 -5.99 -20.07
CA GLY A 407 30.29 -5.29 -21.27
C GLY A 407 30.73 -6.21 -22.41
N PRO A 408 30.82 -5.69 -23.65
CA PRO A 408 31.72 -6.31 -24.61
C PRO A 408 33.09 -6.42 -23.92
N ALA A 409 33.72 -7.57 -24.11
CA ALA A 409 35.07 -7.89 -23.67
C ALA A 409 35.97 -6.65 -23.45
N ASN A 410 36.33 -6.34 -22.20
CA ASN A 410 37.20 -5.20 -21.87
C ASN A 410 38.38 -5.66 -21.02
N VAL A 411 39.36 -6.24 -21.71
CA VAL A 411 40.61 -6.72 -21.12
C VAL A 411 41.62 -5.59 -21.10
N ILE A 412 42.10 -5.23 -19.91
CA ILE A 412 43.10 -4.19 -19.70
C ILE A 412 44.38 -4.79 -19.11
N ILE A 413 45.50 -4.10 -19.32
CA ILE A 413 46.73 -4.29 -18.55
C ILE A 413 46.53 -3.59 -17.19
N ASN A 414 46.67 -4.34 -16.10
CA ASN A 414 46.38 -3.87 -14.73
C ASN A 414 47.64 -3.67 -13.88
N GLU A 415 48.55 -4.65 -13.90
CA GLU A 415 49.84 -4.64 -13.19
C GLU A 415 50.97 -4.97 -14.17
N VAL A 416 52.09 -4.24 -14.10
CA VAL A 416 53.31 -4.50 -14.87
C VAL A 416 54.52 -4.41 -13.96
N LEU A 417 55.33 -5.45 -13.97
CA LEU A 417 56.51 -5.58 -13.13
C LEU A 417 57.73 -5.80 -14.01
N ALA A 418 58.52 -4.74 -14.15
CA ALA A 418 59.64 -4.63 -15.08
C ALA A 418 61.02 -4.63 -14.40
N ASN A 419 61.06 -4.61 -13.07
CA ASN A 419 62.32 -4.64 -12.31
C ASN A 419 62.18 -5.66 -11.18
N GLU A 420 62.70 -6.85 -11.45
CA GLU A 420 62.52 -8.04 -10.62
C GLU A 420 63.63 -8.24 -9.58
N PRO A 421 63.29 -8.75 -8.38
CA PRO A 421 64.26 -9.04 -7.32
C PRO A 421 65.47 -9.81 -7.84
N GLY A 422 66.63 -9.20 -7.72
CA GLY A 422 67.90 -9.81 -8.14
C GLY A 422 68.12 -9.86 -9.66
N SER A 423 67.43 -9.02 -10.44
CA SER A 423 67.64 -8.82 -11.89
C SER A 423 67.39 -10.07 -12.76
N SER A 424 66.54 -11.00 -12.31
CA SER A 424 66.14 -12.15 -13.11
C SER A 424 64.93 -11.82 -13.98
N THR A 425 65.13 -11.73 -15.30
CA THR A 425 64.05 -11.50 -16.28
C THR A 425 62.95 -12.57 -16.25
N ALA A 426 63.26 -13.75 -15.68
CA ALA A 426 62.30 -14.81 -15.42
C ALA A 426 61.14 -14.37 -14.52
N GLY A 427 61.36 -13.40 -13.63
CA GLY A 427 60.33 -12.92 -12.71
C GLY A 427 59.28 -12.02 -13.37
N GLU A 428 59.65 -11.34 -14.46
CA GLU A 428 58.92 -10.20 -15.04
C GLU A 428 57.45 -10.56 -15.25
N ALA A 429 56.53 -9.66 -14.92
CA ALA A 429 55.10 -9.96 -14.96
C ALA A 429 54.27 -8.88 -15.66
N ILE A 430 53.29 -9.33 -16.45
CA ILE A 430 52.24 -8.48 -17.04
C ILE A 430 50.89 -9.11 -16.72
N GLU A 431 50.10 -8.46 -15.88
CA GLU A 431 48.74 -8.86 -15.54
C GLU A 431 47.72 -8.22 -16.48
N MET A 432 46.78 -9.04 -16.97
CA MET A 432 45.58 -8.58 -17.65
C MET A 432 44.32 -8.95 -16.88
N VAL A 433 43.39 -8.00 -16.75
CA VAL A 433 42.11 -8.18 -16.07
C VAL A 433 40.96 -7.96 -17.06
N ASN A 434 40.00 -8.88 -17.11
CA ASN A 434 38.74 -8.62 -17.81
C ASN A 434 37.81 -7.78 -16.91
N THR A 435 37.82 -6.47 -17.15
CA THR A 435 36.94 -5.50 -16.48
C THR A 435 35.58 -5.38 -17.16
N GLY A 436 35.41 -6.02 -18.33
CA GLY A 436 34.11 -6.29 -18.92
C GLY A 436 33.43 -7.46 -18.20
N GLY A 437 32.13 -7.65 -18.43
CA GLY A 437 31.36 -8.69 -17.75
C GLY A 437 30.81 -9.78 -18.66
N THR A 438 31.33 -9.88 -19.89
CA THR A 438 31.23 -11.11 -20.68
C THR A 438 32.59 -11.80 -20.71
N ALA A 439 32.58 -13.14 -20.84
CA ALA A 439 33.81 -13.92 -20.95
C ALA A 439 34.53 -13.58 -22.27
N THR A 440 35.80 -13.19 -22.19
CA THR A 440 36.58 -12.78 -23.36
C THR A 440 37.43 -13.92 -23.86
N SER A 441 37.20 -14.39 -25.09
CA SER A 441 38.21 -15.22 -25.77
C SER A 441 39.42 -14.35 -26.10
N ILE A 442 40.55 -14.65 -25.44
CA ILE A 442 41.85 -14.02 -25.70
C ILE A 442 42.76 -14.95 -26.52
N ALA A 443 42.23 -16.05 -27.05
CA ALA A 443 42.97 -16.97 -27.92
C ALA A 443 43.61 -16.22 -29.12
N GLY A 444 44.91 -16.41 -29.31
CA GLY A 444 45.69 -15.74 -30.36
C GLY A 444 45.97 -14.25 -30.11
N TRP A 445 45.55 -13.67 -28.97
CA TRP A 445 45.99 -12.33 -28.58
C TRP A 445 47.48 -12.34 -28.23
N THR A 446 48.13 -11.20 -28.37
CA THR A 446 49.57 -11.05 -28.14
C THR A 446 49.91 -9.98 -27.12
N VAL A 447 50.92 -10.25 -26.31
CA VAL A 447 51.61 -9.29 -25.45
C VAL A 447 52.97 -9.02 -26.07
N SER A 448 53.32 -7.74 -26.25
CA SER A 448 54.60 -7.28 -26.81
C SER A 448 55.29 -6.29 -25.86
N ASP A 449 56.62 -6.25 -25.91
CA ASP A 449 57.38 -5.08 -25.46
C ASP A 449 57.41 -4.01 -26.57
N GLY A 450 58.27 -3.00 -26.48
CA GLY A 450 58.48 -2.01 -27.54
C GLY A 450 59.10 -2.55 -28.83
N SER A 451 59.56 -3.81 -28.88
CA SER A 451 60.40 -4.37 -29.95
C SER A 451 59.82 -5.64 -30.62
N ALA A 452 59.18 -6.53 -29.87
CA ALA A 452 58.76 -7.86 -30.32
C ALA A 452 57.55 -8.42 -29.54
N VAL A 453 56.89 -9.43 -30.12
CA VAL A 453 55.87 -10.22 -29.40
C VAL A 453 56.58 -11.16 -28.42
N ARG A 454 56.13 -11.15 -27.16
CA ARG A 454 56.69 -11.94 -26.04
C ARG A 454 55.78 -13.09 -25.62
N HIS A 455 54.46 -12.91 -25.72
CA HIS A 455 53.51 -13.99 -25.48
C HIS A 455 52.37 -13.99 -26.51
N THR A 456 51.97 -15.18 -26.95
CA THR A 456 50.76 -15.42 -27.73
C THR A 456 49.88 -16.42 -26.98
N PHE A 457 48.65 -16.03 -26.64
CA PHE A 457 47.73 -16.89 -25.89
C PHE A 457 47.25 -18.08 -26.73
N ALA A 458 47.20 -19.26 -26.10
CA ALA A 458 46.84 -20.50 -26.77
C ALA A 458 45.36 -20.53 -27.27
N PRO A 459 45.03 -21.39 -28.25
CA PRO A 459 43.65 -21.65 -28.63
C PRO A 459 42.79 -22.06 -27.42
N GLY A 460 41.57 -21.51 -27.34
CA GLY A 460 40.62 -21.77 -26.25
C GLY A 460 40.81 -20.92 -24.99
N THR A 461 41.91 -20.16 -24.85
CA THR A 461 42.11 -19.30 -23.67
C THR A 461 41.01 -18.23 -23.57
N THR A 462 40.24 -18.30 -22.47
CA THR A 462 39.10 -17.43 -22.20
C THR A 462 39.22 -16.79 -20.83
N LEU A 463 39.22 -15.47 -20.76
CA LEU A 463 39.30 -14.70 -19.52
C LEU A 463 37.89 -14.35 -19.02
N GLN A 464 37.50 -14.93 -17.89
CA GLN A 464 36.17 -14.74 -17.29
C GLN A 464 35.98 -13.32 -16.72
N PRO A 465 34.73 -12.84 -16.62
CA PRO A 465 34.40 -11.56 -15.98
C PRO A 465 35.08 -11.37 -14.62
N GLY A 466 35.71 -10.21 -14.43
CA GLY A 466 36.38 -9.83 -13.18
C GLY A 466 37.64 -10.64 -12.85
N LYS A 467 38.07 -11.59 -13.69
CA LYS A 467 39.26 -12.42 -13.45
C LYS A 467 40.49 -11.87 -14.14
N ALA A 468 41.64 -12.17 -13.54
CA ALA A 468 42.96 -11.86 -14.06
C ALA A 468 43.63 -13.08 -14.72
N ILE A 469 44.55 -12.81 -15.63
CA ILE A 469 45.59 -13.74 -16.08
C ILE A 469 46.92 -13.00 -16.16
N THR A 470 47.96 -13.58 -15.57
CA THR A 470 49.32 -12.99 -15.61
C THR A 470 50.24 -13.77 -16.53
N VAL A 471 50.98 -13.06 -17.38
CA VAL A 471 52.10 -13.63 -18.13
C VAL A 471 53.38 -13.33 -17.33
N PHE A 472 54.14 -14.37 -16.99
CA PHE A 472 55.46 -14.26 -16.34
C PHE A 472 56.58 -14.52 -17.36
N GLY A 473 57.77 -13.94 -17.15
CA GLY A 473 58.94 -14.16 -17.99
C GLY A 473 59.29 -15.64 -18.18
N ALA A 474 59.29 -16.42 -17.10
CA ALA A 474 59.44 -17.88 -17.16
C ALA A 474 58.53 -18.63 -16.17
N GLY A 475 58.20 -19.89 -16.53
CA GLY A 475 57.33 -20.74 -15.72
C GLY A 475 57.87 -21.09 -14.33
N SER A 476 59.19 -20.97 -14.11
CA SER A 476 59.84 -21.16 -12.82
C SER A 476 59.47 -20.09 -11.77
N SER A 477 58.93 -18.96 -12.21
CA SER A 477 58.60 -17.81 -11.36
C SER A 477 57.12 -17.70 -11.01
N ILE A 478 56.27 -18.55 -11.61
CA ILE A 478 54.81 -18.50 -11.42
C ILE A 478 54.46 -18.96 -9.99
N PRO A 479 53.83 -18.10 -9.15
CA PRO A 479 53.35 -18.50 -7.84
C PRO A 479 52.25 -19.56 -7.91
N GLY A 480 52.18 -20.43 -6.91
CA GLY A 480 51.06 -21.36 -6.77
C GLY A 480 49.75 -20.64 -6.43
N GLY A 481 48.63 -21.08 -7.01
CA GLY A 481 47.28 -20.62 -6.64
C GLY A 481 46.73 -19.44 -7.46
N ILE A 482 47.43 -18.97 -8.49
CA ILE A 482 46.95 -17.93 -9.42
C ILE A 482 46.74 -18.48 -10.84
N VAL A 483 46.00 -17.74 -11.67
CA VAL A 483 45.87 -18.02 -13.11
C VAL A 483 46.98 -17.30 -13.87
N ALA A 484 47.98 -18.06 -14.32
CA ALA A 484 49.17 -17.50 -14.96
C ALA A 484 49.79 -18.45 -16.00
N VAL A 485 50.59 -17.87 -16.90
CA VAL A 485 51.31 -18.56 -17.98
C VAL A 485 52.72 -18.00 -18.14
N ALA A 486 53.63 -18.76 -18.75
CA ALA A 486 54.95 -18.28 -19.12
C ALA A 486 54.93 -17.55 -20.48
N ALA A 487 55.83 -16.58 -20.67
CA ALA A 487 56.06 -15.93 -21.96
C ALA A 487 56.48 -16.95 -23.01
N SER A 488 55.89 -16.90 -24.21
CA SER A 488 56.15 -17.89 -25.26
C SER A 488 57.49 -17.68 -25.97
N SER A 489 58.12 -16.51 -25.82
CA SER A 489 59.52 -16.26 -26.20
C SER A 489 60.55 -16.77 -25.18
N GLY A 490 60.12 -17.08 -23.95
CA GLY A 490 61.01 -17.43 -22.82
C GLY A 490 61.47 -16.26 -21.94
N ASP A 491 61.05 -15.03 -22.27
CA ASP A 491 61.24 -13.81 -21.49
C ASP A 491 60.12 -12.78 -21.80
N LEU A 492 59.99 -11.73 -20.98
CA LEU A 492 59.24 -10.53 -21.37
C LEU A 492 60.17 -9.39 -21.83
N ASN A 493 61.44 -9.40 -21.39
CA ASN A 493 62.51 -8.47 -21.78
C ASN A 493 62.17 -7.00 -21.46
N LEU A 494 61.52 -6.77 -20.31
CA LEU A 494 61.08 -5.44 -19.90
C LEU A 494 62.25 -4.59 -19.40
N SER A 495 62.50 -3.44 -20.04
CA SER A 495 63.62 -2.58 -19.63
C SER A 495 63.34 -1.73 -18.39
N ASN A 496 64.14 -1.91 -17.33
CA ASN A 496 64.15 -1.02 -16.16
C ASN A 496 64.52 0.45 -16.45
N SER A 497 64.99 0.76 -17.67
CA SER A 497 65.26 2.12 -18.14
C SER A 497 64.02 2.81 -18.75
N GLY A 498 62.93 2.07 -18.93
CA GLY A 498 61.70 2.49 -19.56
C GLY A 498 61.43 1.71 -20.84
N ASP A 499 60.17 1.32 -21.04
CA ASP A 499 59.72 0.47 -22.14
C ASP A 499 58.23 0.71 -22.44
N GLN A 500 57.69 -0.03 -23.40
CA GLN A 500 56.26 -0.08 -23.71
C GLN A 500 55.74 -1.51 -23.57
N VAL A 501 54.57 -1.68 -22.94
CA VAL A 501 53.80 -2.93 -23.02
C VAL A 501 52.61 -2.70 -23.96
N ILE A 502 52.40 -3.62 -24.89
CA ILE A 502 51.31 -3.57 -25.87
C ILE A 502 50.52 -4.89 -25.85
N LEU A 503 49.21 -4.78 -25.61
CA LEU A 503 48.24 -5.86 -25.77
C LEU A 503 47.54 -5.71 -27.12
N ARG A 504 47.61 -6.73 -27.98
CA ARG A 504 46.91 -6.77 -29.28
C ARG A 504 45.96 -7.96 -29.35
N ASN A 505 44.83 -7.78 -30.03
CA ASN A 505 43.91 -8.89 -30.30
C ASN A 505 44.44 -9.83 -31.40
N SER A 506 43.73 -10.92 -31.66
CA SER A 506 44.09 -11.92 -32.68
C SER A 506 44.07 -11.42 -34.12
N ALA A 507 43.50 -10.24 -34.39
CA ALA A 507 43.58 -9.54 -35.68
C ALA A 507 44.77 -8.55 -35.76
N GLY A 508 45.61 -8.49 -34.72
CA GLY A 508 46.77 -7.59 -34.63
C GLY A 508 46.46 -6.15 -34.23
N ALA A 509 45.20 -5.82 -33.94
CA ALA A 509 44.83 -4.48 -33.50
C ALA A 509 45.16 -4.28 -32.01
N THR A 510 45.76 -3.13 -31.67
CA THR A 510 46.04 -2.76 -30.27
C THR A 510 44.76 -2.61 -29.48
N VAL A 511 44.63 -3.40 -28.41
CA VAL A 511 43.54 -3.32 -27.42
C VAL A 511 43.93 -2.31 -26.35
N GLN A 512 45.17 -2.37 -25.87
CA GLN A 512 45.73 -1.38 -24.96
C GLN A 512 47.25 -1.32 -25.10
N SER A 513 47.83 -0.16 -24.79
CA SER A 513 49.26 -0.05 -24.52
C SER A 513 49.50 0.87 -23.33
N MET A 514 50.70 0.76 -22.76
CA MET A 514 51.21 1.66 -21.74
C MET A 514 52.72 1.80 -21.89
N SER A 515 53.27 2.97 -21.58
CA SER A 515 54.72 3.20 -21.55
C SER A 515 55.13 3.66 -20.16
N TYR A 516 56.32 3.24 -19.72
CA TYR A 516 56.90 3.64 -18.45
C TYR A 516 58.33 4.12 -18.62
N THR A 517 58.81 4.85 -17.62
CA THR A 517 60.16 5.44 -17.58
C THR A 517 61.03 4.75 -16.53
N SER A 518 62.34 4.96 -16.61
CA SER A 518 63.29 4.57 -15.55
C SER A 518 62.84 5.03 -14.15
N SER A 519 62.27 6.23 -14.01
CA SER A 519 61.77 6.74 -12.73
C SER A 519 60.67 5.89 -12.08
N GLN A 520 59.90 5.17 -12.91
CA GLN A 520 58.81 4.30 -12.51
C GLN A 520 59.31 2.87 -12.22
N ALA A 521 60.27 2.36 -12.99
CA ALA A 521 60.85 1.02 -12.83
C ALA A 521 62.13 0.97 -11.97
N ASN A 522 62.59 2.07 -11.36
CA ASN A 522 63.83 2.11 -10.55
C ASN A 522 63.76 1.45 -9.16
N SER A 523 62.78 0.60 -8.87
CA SER A 523 62.60 -0.03 -7.55
C SER A 523 62.46 -1.54 -7.69
N ASP A 524 63.41 -2.26 -7.09
CA ASP A 524 63.51 -3.71 -7.16
C ASP A 524 62.28 -4.40 -6.55
N GLY A 525 61.61 -5.26 -7.31
CA GLY A 525 60.41 -5.97 -6.88
C GLY A 525 59.16 -5.11 -6.66
N VAL A 526 59.15 -3.86 -7.16
CA VAL A 526 57.97 -2.97 -7.09
C VAL A 526 57.32 -2.85 -8.46
N SER A 527 56.06 -3.27 -8.58
CA SER A 527 55.30 -3.17 -9.83
C SER A 527 54.69 -1.79 -10.03
N LEU A 528 54.27 -1.54 -11.26
CA LEU A 528 53.37 -0.47 -11.64
C LEU A 528 51.96 -1.04 -11.73
N ASN A 529 51.03 -0.45 -11.00
CA ASN A 529 49.63 -0.86 -10.95
C ASN A 529 48.71 0.27 -11.37
N ARG A 530 47.51 -0.06 -11.86
CA ARG A 530 46.42 0.89 -12.01
C ARG A 530 46.00 1.45 -10.65
N SER A 531 45.67 2.74 -10.64
CA SER A 531 45.05 3.42 -9.50
C SER A 531 43.83 4.23 -9.96
N PRO A 532 42.61 3.88 -9.53
CA PRO A 532 42.25 2.70 -8.71
C PRO A 532 42.59 1.37 -9.39
N ASP A 533 42.83 0.33 -8.58
CA ASP A 533 43.10 -1.03 -9.05
C ASP A 533 41.93 -1.60 -9.86
N GLY A 534 42.22 -2.33 -10.94
CA GLY A 534 41.21 -2.83 -11.88
C GLY A 534 40.51 -1.75 -12.72
N SER A 535 40.92 -0.48 -12.66
CA SER A 535 40.28 0.60 -13.43
C SER A 535 40.88 0.77 -14.82
N ALA A 536 40.05 0.63 -15.85
CA ALA A 536 40.44 0.85 -17.25
C ALA A 536 40.92 2.29 -17.54
N THR A 537 40.44 3.26 -16.75
CA THR A 537 40.82 4.68 -16.82
C THR A 537 41.79 5.11 -15.72
N GLY A 538 42.18 4.21 -14.81
CA GLY A 538 43.10 4.49 -13.71
C GLY A 538 44.49 4.88 -14.19
N GLY A 539 45.16 5.77 -13.46
CA GLY A 539 46.56 6.14 -13.72
C GLY A 539 47.53 5.03 -13.31
N TRP A 540 48.78 5.11 -13.77
CA TRP A 540 49.85 4.19 -13.37
C TRP A 540 50.63 4.75 -12.18
N VAL A 541 50.72 3.98 -11.10
CA VAL A 541 51.48 4.31 -9.88
C VAL A 541 52.30 3.10 -9.43
N LYS A 542 53.29 3.29 -8.55
CA LYS A 542 54.00 2.17 -7.91
C LYS A 542 53.08 1.46 -6.93
N HIS A 543 53.07 0.12 -6.92
CA HIS A 543 52.16 -0.69 -6.10
C HIS A 543 52.19 -0.34 -4.61
N ASN A 544 53.39 -0.11 -4.08
CA ASN A 544 53.63 0.25 -2.68
C ASN A 544 53.13 1.66 -2.29
N THR A 545 52.50 2.41 -3.22
CA THR A 545 51.78 3.66 -2.93
C THR A 545 50.27 3.45 -2.74
N ILE A 546 49.74 2.29 -3.14
CA ILE A 546 48.30 1.93 -3.03
C ILE A 546 48.05 0.69 -2.15
N SER A 547 49.11 0.01 -1.73
CA SER A 547 49.06 -1.22 -0.93
C SER A 547 50.28 -1.33 -0.01
N SER A 548 50.20 -2.17 1.02
CA SER A 548 51.36 -2.59 1.83
C SER A 548 52.26 -3.61 1.12
N LEU A 549 51.80 -4.18 0.00
CA LEU A 549 52.57 -5.07 -0.87
C LEU A 549 53.44 -4.27 -1.85
N SER A 550 54.55 -4.85 -2.32
CA SER A 550 55.34 -4.28 -3.42
C SER A 550 54.81 -4.66 -4.80
N ARG A 551 54.01 -5.73 -4.88
CA ARG A 551 53.41 -6.31 -6.09
C ARG A 551 52.33 -7.31 -5.70
N SER A 552 51.39 -7.64 -6.59
CA SER A 552 50.40 -8.71 -6.34
C SER A 552 49.95 -9.46 -7.61
N PRO A 553 50.84 -9.88 -8.53
CA PRO A 553 50.44 -10.45 -9.81
C PRO A 553 49.51 -11.67 -9.66
N GLY A 554 48.35 -11.62 -10.32
CA GLY A 554 47.27 -12.61 -10.21
C GLY A 554 46.26 -12.32 -9.10
N GLN A 555 46.41 -11.20 -8.38
CA GLN A 555 45.60 -10.78 -7.24
C GLN A 555 45.39 -9.26 -7.26
N ARG A 556 44.29 -8.81 -6.64
CA ARG A 556 44.01 -7.38 -6.45
C ARG A 556 45.15 -6.73 -5.66
N ALA A 557 45.33 -5.42 -5.80
CA ALA A 557 46.47 -4.71 -5.21
C ALA A 557 46.68 -4.95 -3.70
N ASN A 558 45.60 -5.25 -2.96
CA ASN A 558 45.60 -5.59 -1.53
C ASN A 558 45.89 -7.07 -1.19
N GLY A 559 46.26 -7.90 -2.18
CA GLY A 559 46.49 -9.35 -2.04
C GLY A 559 45.25 -10.24 -2.00
N THR A 560 44.05 -9.68 -2.25
CA THR A 560 42.81 -10.49 -2.35
C THR A 560 42.62 -11.06 -3.75
N VAL A 561 41.90 -12.19 -3.85
CA VAL A 561 41.62 -12.81 -5.16
C VAL A 561 40.77 -11.91 -6.05
N PHE A 562 41.02 -11.97 -7.36
CA PHE A 562 40.20 -11.30 -8.37
C PHE A 562 38.78 -11.88 -8.44
#